data_AF-A0A1X6ZXL0-F1
#
_entry.id   AF-A0A1X6ZXL0-F1
#
_cell.length_a   1.000
_cell.length_b   1.000
_cell.length_c   1.000
_cell.angle_alpha   90.00
_cell.angle_beta   90.00
_cell.angle_gamma   90.00
#
_symmetry.space_group_name_H-M   'P 1'
#
loop_
_entity.id
_entity.type
_entity.pdbx_description
1 polymer ?
#
loop_
_entity_poly.entity_id
_entity_poly.type
_entity_poly.pdbx_seq_one_letter_code
_entity_poly.pdbx_strand_id
1 'polypeptide(L)'
;MGVRWFSGQKFVEIAYGAGARTGSNRSFEICVKGGRAKAQAGLRCYTRFIGTRAIIVSIEHPGFEPDPETEPPVTGHLDARLMQRLMSVKATRRAHGDTAHSVIRAQHLRDQNRERLQATRGFPERNRGSCVATP
;
A
#
# COMPACT_ATOMS: atom_id res chain seq x y z
N MET A 1 3.93 5.10 -10.84
CA MET A 1 5.24 5.55 -10.32
C MET A 1 6.32 5.30 -11.35
N GLY A 2 7.19 6.27 -11.60
CA GLY A 2 8.20 6.18 -12.65
C GLY A 2 8.45 7.53 -13.30
N VAL A 3 9.39 7.57 -14.24
CA VAL A 3 9.77 8.79 -14.96
C VAL A 3 8.85 9.02 -16.15
N ARG A 4 8.47 10.28 -16.38
CA ARG A 4 7.69 10.75 -17.53
C ARG A 4 8.37 11.98 -18.11
N TRP A 5 8.14 12.22 -19.39
CA TRP A 5 8.64 13.39 -20.10
C TRP A 5 7.47 14.18 -20.67
N PHE A 6 7.45 15.49 -20.41
CA PHE A 6 6.46 16.41 -20.96
C PHE A 6 7.20 17.65 -21.47
N SER A 7 7.06 17.99 -22.76
CA SER A 7 7.70 19.17 -23.38
C SER A 7 9.20 19.30 -23.08
N GLY A 8 9.95 18.20 -23.11
CA GLY A 8 11.39 18.17 -22.81
C GLY A 8 11.77 18.19 -21.32
N GLN A 9 10.79 18.39 -20.43
CA GLN A 9 11.01 18.37 -18.99
C GLN A 9 10.75 16.98 -18.39
N LYS A 10 11.51 16.64 -17.33
CA LYS A 10 11.46 15.34 -16.66
C LYS A 10 10.60 15.41 -15.41
N PHE A 11 9.66 14.49 -15.31
CA PHE A 11 8.74 14.35 -14.19
C PHE A 11 8.86 12.97 -13.57
N VAL A 12 8.53 12.89 -12.30
CA VAL A 12 8.44 11.63 -11.55
C VAL A 12 7.04 11.48 -10.99
N GLU A 13 6.52 10.27 -11.13
CA GLU A 13 5.28 9.89 -10.49
C GLU A 13 5.57 9.25 -9.13
N ILE A 14 5.11 9.88 -8.05
CA ILE A 14 5.37 9.50 -6.65
C ILE A 14 4.07 9.00 -6.03
N ALA A 15 4.11 7.88 -5.33
CA ALA A 15 2.98 7.40 -4.53
C ALA A 15 3.08 7.88 -3.08
N TYR A 16 1.93 8.24 -2.51
CA TYR A 16 1.83 8.60 -1.10
C TYR A 16 2.18 7.41 -0.19
N GLY A 17 3.04 7.67 0.79
CA GLY A 17 3.45 6.75 1.85
C GLY A 17 2.59 6.89 3.10
N ALA A 18 2.16 5.77 3.72
CA ALA A 18 1.42 5.79 4.99
C ALA A 18 1.94 4.72 5.98
N GLY A 19 1.92 5.05 7.28
CA GLY A 19 2.31 4.12 8.35
C GLY A 19 1.16 3.25 8.90
N ALA A 20 -0.10 3.59 8.59
CA ALA A 20 -1.27 2.86 9.09
C ALA A 20 -1.31 1.42 8.56
N ARG A 21 -1.80 0.46 9.35
CA ARG A 21 -1.88 -0.97 8.98
C ARG A 21 -3.30 -1.39 8.57
N THR A 22 -3.86 -0.78 7.52
CA THR A 22 -5.20 -1.12 6.99
C THR A 22 -5.15 -2.06 5.77
N GLY A 23 -6.27 -2.62 5.32
CA GLY A 23 -6.33 -3.54 4.17
C GLY A 23 -6.95 -2.98 2.89
N SER A 24 -7.44 -1.74 2.88
CA SER A 24 -8.34 -1.26 1.83
C SER A 24 -7.67 -1.09 0.45
N ASN A 25 -6.35 -1.01 0.36
CA ASN A 25 -5.62 -0.80 -0.90
C ASN A 25 -4.79 -2.01 -1.33
N ARG A 26 -5.09 -3.22 -0.82
CA ARG A 26 -4.25 -4.42 -1.00
C ARG A 26 -3.76 -4.64 -2.43
N SER A 27 -4.61 -4.51 -3.44
CA SER A 27 -4.24 -4.73 -4.85
C SER A 27 -3.43 -3.59 -5.48
N PHE A 28 -3.40 -2.43 -4.84
CA PHE A 28 -2.78 -1.19 -5.35
C PHE A 28 -1.65 -0.68 -4.47
N GLU A 29 -1.25 -1.43 -3.44
CA GLU A 29 -0.22 -1.01 -2.49
C GLU A 29 1.05 -1.85 -2.53
N ILE A 30 2.16 -1.19 -2.16
CA ILE A 30 3.46 -1.81 -1.90
C ILE A 30 3.72 -1.66 -0.41
N CYS A 31 3.78 -2.78 0.32
CA CYS A 31 4.09 -2.78 1.75
C CYS A 31 5.57 -3.04 1.98
N VAL A 32 6.31 -2.05 2.46
CA VAL A 32 7.68 -2.22 2.93
C VAL A 32 7.65 -2.58 4.41
N LYS A 33 8.00 -3.84 4.71
CA LYS A 33 7.99 -4.41 6.05
C LYS A 33 9.23 -5.27 6.29
N GLY A 34 9.65 -5.36 7.55
CA GLY A 34 10.86 -6.09 7.96
C GLY A 34 12.11 -5.21 7.91
N GLY A 35 13.09 -5.48 8.78
CA GLY A 35 14.26 -4.64 8.98
C GLY A 35 15.07 -4.39 7.70
N ARG A 36 15.40 -5.48 6.97
CA ARG A 36 16.19 -5.41 5.73
C ARG A 36 15.52 -4.57 4.63
N ALA A 37 14.25 -4.85 4.34
CA ALA A 37 13.52 -4.14 3.29
C ALA A 37 13.32 -2.66 3.63
N LYS A 38 13.09 -2.34 4.91
CA LYS A 38 13.03 -0.96 5.40
C LYS A 38 14.36 -0.24 5.21
N ALA A 39 15.46 -0.83 5.69
CA ALA A 39 16.79 -0.23 5.58
C ALA A 39 17.18 0.02 4.11
N GLN A 40 16.96 -0.97 3.24
CA GLN A 40 17.25 -0.86 1.82
C GLN A 40 16.40 0.24 1.14
N ALA A 41 15.14 0.39 1.53
CA ALA A 41 14.25 1.43 1.02
C ALA A 41 14.44 2.81 1.68
N GLY A 42 15.39 2.97 2.61
CA GLY A 42 15.60 4.24 3.32
C GLY A 42 14.51 4.58 4.34
N LEU A 43 13.79 3.58 4.85
CA LEU A 43 12.64 3.78 5.72
C LEU A 43 12.98 3.40 7.17
N ARG A 44 12.62 4.28 8.12
CA ARG A 44 12.76 4.00 9.56
C ARG A 44 11.65 3.07 10.07
N CYS A 45 10.43 3.24 9.56
CA CYS A 45 9.24 2.53 10.00
C CYS A 45 8.58 1.73 8.86
N TYR A 46 7.56 0.95 9.22
CA TYR A 46 6.70 0.32 8.22
C TYR A 46 6.05 1.40 7.37
N THR A 47 6.03 1.18 6.05
CA THR A 47 5.40 2.13 5.12
C THR A 47 4.68 1.36 4.02
N ARG A 48 3.45 1.78 3.72
CA ARG A 48 2.75 1.39 2.49
C ARG A 48 2.82 2.54 1.50
N PHE A 49 3.15 2.24 0.25
CA PHE A 49 3.00 3.17 -0.86
C PHE A 49 1.72 2.84 -1.62
N ILE A 50 0.81 3.80 -1.72
CA ILE A 50 -0.53 3.60 -2.31
C ILE A 50 -0.51 4.08 -3.76
N GLY A 51 -0.46 3.15 -4.72
CA GLY A 51 -0.28 3.47 -6.14
C GLY A 51 -1.45 4.21 -6.81
N THR A 52 -2.64 4.15 -6.22
CA THR A 52 -3.82 4.94 -6.63
C THR A 52 -3.82 6.36 -6.07
N ARG A 53 -2.96 6.66 -5.09
CA ARG A 53 -2.74 8.00 -4.54
C ARG A 53 -1.35 8.46 -4.96
N ALA A 54 -1.18 8.65 -6.27
CA ALA A 54 0.06 9.08 -6.86
C ALA A 54 -0.09 10.44 -7.53
N ILE A 55 0.96 11.26 -7.44
CA ILE A 55 1.04 12.58 -8.07
C ILE A 55 2.23 12.59 -9.03
N ILE A 56 2.16 13.45 -10.05
CA ILE A 56 3.26 13.70 -10.98
C ILE A 56 3.89 15.03 -10.56
N VAL A 57 5.19 15.01 -10.32
CA VAL A 57 5.95 16.16 -9.83
C VAL A 57 7.16 16.37 -10.74
N SER A 58 7.51 17.62 -11.03
CA SER A 58 8.77 17.93 -11.72
C SER A 58 9.95 17.47 -10.87
N ILE A 59 11.00 16.91 -11.48
CA ILE A 59 12.21 16.56 -10.73
C ILE A 59 12.95 17.79 -10.18
N GLU A 60 12.69 18.97 -10.76
CA GLU A 60 13.23 20.27 -10.35
C GLU A 60 12.34 20.96 -9.31
N HIS A 61 11.27 20.31 -8.85
CA HIS A 61 10.37 20.89 -7.87
C HIS A 61 11.10 21.11 -6.54
N PRO A 62 11.04 22.30 -5.92
CA PRO A 62 11.84 22.64 -4.73
C PRO A 62 11.50 21.81 -3.49
N GLY A 63 10.31 21.17 -3.48
CA GLY A 63 9.94 20.20 -2.45
C GLY A 63 10.71 18.87 -2.50
N PHE A 64 11.49 18.62 -3.54
CA PHE A 64 12.61 17.67 -3.44
C PHE A 64 13.77 18.45 -2.84
N GLU A 65 13.87 18.43 -1.52
CA GLU A 65 15.04 18.99 -0.84
C GLU A 65 16.17 17.96 -0.96
N PRO A 66 17.19 18.20 -1.81
CA PRO A 66 18.44 17.47 -1.67
C PRO A 66 19.03 17.83 -0.33
N ASP A 67 19.45 16.83 0.42
CA ASP A 67 20.40 17.08 1.50
C ASP A 67 21.73 17.47 0.82
N PRO A 68 22.27 18.67 1.09
CA PRO A 68 23.48 19.15 0.42
C PRO A 68 24.72 18.30 0.70
N GLU A 69 24.72 17.45 1.73
CA GLU A 69 25.78 16.47 1.99
C GLU A 69 25.54 15.14 1.26
N THR A 70 24.30 14.83 0.86
CA THR A 70 23.94 13.60 0.16
C THR A 70 23.30 13.89 -1.20
N GLU A 71 24.13 14.07 -2.22
CA GLU A 71 23.66 13.86 -3.60
C GLU A 71 23.42 12.36 -3.85
N PRO A 72 22.33 11.94 -4.51
CA PRO A 72 21.07 12.63 -4.81
C PRO A 72 20.01 12.45 -3.69
N PRO A 73 18.82 13.10 -3.75
CA PRO A 73 17.70 12.95 -2.79
C PRO A 73 17.02 11.55 -2.84
N VAL A 74 17.80 10.50 -3.04
CA VAL A 74 17.38 9.11 -3.07
C VAL A 74 17.67 8.52 -1.71
N THR A 75 16.64 8.39 -0.87
CA THR A 75 16.78 7.83 0.48
C THR A 75 17.05 6.32 0.47
N GLY A 76 16.74 5.62 -0.62
CA GLY A 76 16.96 4.19 -0.77
C GLY A 76 16.29 3.60 -2.02
N HIS A 77 16.25 2.27 -2.09
CA HIS A 77 15.68 1.54 -3.22
C HIS A 77 14.83 0.35 -2.79
N LEU A 78 13.86 -0.01 -3.61
CA LEU A 78 13.08 -1.22 -3.41
C LEU A 78 13.95 -2.46 -3.74
N ASP A 79 13.85 -3.50 -2.92
CA ASP A 79 14.44 -4.80 -3.25
C ASP A 79 13.75 -5.44 -4.47
N ALA A 80 14.33 -6.52 -5.01
CA ALA A 80 13.80 -7.17 -6.21
C ALA A 80 12.34 -7.61 -6.05
N ARG A 81 11.95 -8.09 -4.86
CA ARG A 81 10.57 -8.53 -4.59
C ARG A 81 9.61 -7.34 -4.58
N LEU A 82 9.98 -6.25 -3.93
CA LEU A 82 9.20 -5.02 -3.88
C LEU A 82 9.14 -4.34 -5.26
N MET A 83 10.19 -4.47 -6.07
CA MET A 83 10.19 -4.02 -7.46
C MET A 83 9.21 -4.81 -8.32
N GLN A 84 9.15 -6.14 -8.17
CA GLN A 84 8.13 -6.96 -8.82
C GLN A 84 6.72 -6.56 -8.36
N ARG A 85 6.56 -6.27 -7.06
CA ARG A 85 5.29 -5.76 -6.54
C ARG A 85 4.92 -4.42 -7.17
N LEU A 86 5.89 -3.51 -7.36
CA LEU A 86 5.68 -2.25 -8.05
C LEU A 86 5.18 -2.47 -9.48
N MET A 87 5.79 -3.39 -10.24
CA MET A 87 5.33 -3.72 -11.59
C MET A 87 3.90 -4.26 -11.60
N SER A 88 3.56 -5.15 -10.67
CA SER A 88 2.19 -5.64 -10.50
C SER A 88 1.20 -4.51 -10.21
N VAL A 89 1.53 -3.59 -9.28
CA VAL A 89 0.68 -2.43 -8.98
C VAL A 89 0.49 -1.52 -10.19
N LYS A 90 1.54 -1.29 -10.99
CA LYS A 90 1.44 -0.51 -12.25
C LYS A 90 0.48 -1.19 -13.23
N ALA A 91 0.59 -2.50 -13.42
CA ALA A 91 -0.27 -3.26 -14.32
C ALA A 91 -1.73 -3.23 -13.85
N THR A 92 -1.97 -3.48 -12.56
CA THR A 92 -3.31 -3.42 -11.95
C THR A 92 -3.93 -2.03 -12.09
N ARG A 93 -3.15 -0.97 -11.84
CA ARG A 93 -3.65 0.40 -12.01
C ARG A 93 -3.99 0.72 -13.46
N ARG A 94 -3.17 0.24 -14.42
CA ARG A 94 -3.46 0.41 -15.85
C ARG A 94 -4.73 -0.33 -16.26
N ALA A 95 -4.95 -1.53 -15.73
CA ALA A 95 -6.13 -2.33 -16.04
C ALA A 95 -7.42 -1.70 -15.52
N HIS A 96 -7.39 -1.08 -14.34
CA HIS A 96 -8.59 -0.48 -13.74
C HIS A 96 -8.80 1.00 -14.10
N GLY A 97 -7.74 1.73 -14.49
CA GLY A 97 -7.83 3.15 -14.84
C GLY A 97 -8.60 3.94 -13.79
N ASP A 98 -9.59 4.70 -14.26
CA ASP A 98 -10.44 5.56 -13.42
C ASP A 98 -11.37 4.78 -12.47
N THR A 99 -11.61 3.50 -12.74
CA THR A 99 -12.47 2.64 -11.90
C THR A 99 -11.77 2.07 -10.67
N ALA A 100 -10.46 2.33 -10.50
CA ALA A 100 -9.66 1.78 -9.41
C ALA A 100 -10.26 2.08 -8.02
N HIS A 101 -10.82 3.28 -7.82
CA HIS A 101 -11.50 3.63 -6.57
C HIS A 101 -12.75 2.80 -6.29
N SER A 102 -13.56 2.52 -7.32
CA SER A 102 -14.75 1.67 -7.22
C SER A 102 -14.37 0.23 -6.86
N VAL A 103 -13.29 -0.29 -7.48
CA VAL A 103 -12.75 -1.62 -7.19
C VAL A 103 -12.28 -1.73 -5.74
N ILE A 104 -11.54 -0.72 -5.26
CA ILE A 104 -11.10 -0.62 -3.86
C ILE A 104 -12.29 -0.67 -2.90
N ARG A 105 -13.34 0.12 -3.17
CA ARG A 105 -14.55 0.17 -2.34
C ARG A 105 -15.27 -1.17 -2.33
N ALA A 106 -15.46 -1.80 -3.49
CA ALA A 106 -16.11 -3.10 -3.61
C ALA A 106 -15.34 -4.19 -2.84
N GLN A 107 -14.00 -4.19 -2.91
CA GLN A 107 -13.19 -5.14 -2.16
C GLN A 107 -13.33 -4.95 -0.65
N HIS A 108 -13.32 -3.69 -0.18
CA HIS A 108 -13.48 -3.40 1.24
C HIS A 108 -14.82 -3.91 1.79
N LEU A 109 -15.91 -3.69 1.04
CA LEU A 109 -17.24 -4.20 1.41
C LEU A 109 -17.29 -5.73 1.43
N ARG A 110 -16.64 -6.39 0.47
CA ARG A 110 -16.53 -7.86 0.44
C ARG A 110 -15.77 -8.40 1.65
N ASP A 111 -14.66 -7.77 2.02
CA ASP A 111 -13.85 -8.16 3.18
C ASP A 111 -14.66 -8.01 4.49
N GLN A 112 -15.35 -6.88 4.67
CA GLN A 112 -16.24 -6.64 5.82
C GLN A 112 -17.38 -7.68 5.90
N ASN A 113 -18.03 -7.97 4.79
CA ASN A 113 -19.09 -8.98 4.74
C ASN A 113 -18.55 -10.38 5.08
N ARG A 114 -17.35 -10.72 4.61
CA ARG A 114 -16.69 -11.99 4.93
C ARG A 114 -16.37 -12.10 6.42
N GLU A 115 -15.82 -11.05 7.02
CA GLU A 115 -15.52 -11.00 8.46
C GLU A 115 -16.80 -11.14 9.29
N ARG A 116 -17.88 -10.45 8.90
CA ARG A 116 -19.19 -10.57 9.55
C ARG A 116 -19.72 -12.01 9.50
N LEU A 117 -19.69 -12.65 8.33
CA LEU A 117 -20.14 -14.05 8.18
C LEU A 117 -19.28 -15.02 9.00
N GLN A 118 -17.97 -14.82 9.08
CA GLN A 118 -17.08 -15.63 9.90
C GLN A 118 -17.37 -15.44 11.40
N ALA A 119 -17.61 -14.21 11.83
CA ALA A 119 -18.04 -13.92 13.21
C ALA A 119 -19.35 -14.65 13.52
N THR A 120 -20.38 -14.54 12.68
CA THR A 120 -21.66 -15.24 12.87
C THR A 120 -21.50 -16.76 12.94
N ARG A 121 -20.60 -17.35 12.16
CA ARG A 121 -20.30 -18.79 12.21
C ARG A 121 -19.53 -19.22 13.46
N GLY A 122 -18.76 -18.33 14.10
CA GLY A 122 -18.00 -18.63 15.33
C GLY A 122 -18.78 -18.46 16.64
N PHE A 123 -20.00 -17.93 16.58
CA PHE A 123 -20.86 -17.72 17.75
C PHE A 123 -21.69 -18.93 18.26
N PRO A 124 -22.05 -19.99 17.49
CA PRO A 124 -22.98 -21.01 18.01
C PRO A 124 -22.35 -22.05 18.97
N GLU A 125 -21.03 -22.21 19.00
CA GLU A 125 -20.41 -23.38 19.68
C GLU A 125 -20.00 -23.17 21.14
N ARG A 126 -20.04 -21.94 21.68
CA ARG A 126 -19.60 -21.69 23.07
C ARG A 126 -20.70 -21.80 24.13
N ASN A 127 -21.98 -21.82 23.75
CA ASN A 127 -23.11 -21.77 24.69
C ASN A 127 -23.86 -23.10 24.88
N ARG A 128 -23.28 -24.25 24.50
CA ARG A 128 -23.92 -25.58 24.71
C ARG A 128 -23.44 -26.34 25.95
N GLY A 129 -22.62 -25.74 26.82
CA GLY A 129 -21.94 -26.48 27.89
C GLY A 129 -21.92 -25.82 29.25
N SER A 130 -23.06 -25.36 29.79
CA SER A 130 -23.16 -25.06 31.24
C SER A 130 -24.61 -24.92 31.71
N CYS A 131 -25.37 -26.01 31.66
CA CYS A 131 -26.55 -26.20 32.51
C CYS A 131 -26.54 -27.65 33.01
N VAL A 132 -25.62 -27.96 33.92
CA VAL A 132 -25.77 -29.11 34.82
C VAL A 132 -25.70 -28.55 36.22
N ALA A 133 -26.88 -28.17 36.74
CA ALA A 133 -27.06 -28.01 38.17
C ALA A 133 -27.20 -29.42 38.75
N THR A 134 -26.22 -29.85 39.53
CA THR A 134 -26.29 -31.09 40.32
C THR A 134 -26.86 -30.73 41.70
N PRO A 135 -27.80 -31.53 42.25
CA PRO A 135 -28.49 -31.25 43.51
C PRO A 135 -27.60 -31.30 44.75
#